data_AF-A0A8T4H2K2-F1
#
_entry.id   AF-A0A8T4H2K2-F1
#
_cell.length_a   1.000
_cell.length_b   1.000
_cell.length_c   1.000
_cell.angle_alpha   90.00
_cell.angle_beta   90.00
_cell.angle_gamma   90.00
#
_symmetry.space_group_name_H-M   'P 1'
#
loop_
_entity.id
_entity.type
_entity.pdbx_description
1 polymer ?
#
loop_
_entity_poly.entity_id
_entity_poly.type
_entity_poly.pdbx_seq_one_letter_code
_entity_poly.pdbx_strand_id
1 'polypeptide(L)'
;MTDTESERAIPDDWAEVERPDSIVEKYDPRAPALFEYDDRDIGVHILPAEPNVAHADTHRWRLGFVRGNRDNLEEAEPILVVHGRENAYHAAHVFMEAYDEYDEHSHDARVEIAKAAARDAVDEA
;
A
#
# COMPACT_ATOMS: atom_id res chain seq x y z
N MET A 1 25.02 2.76 18.89
CA MET A 1 23.85 3.39 18.26
C MET A 1 23.28 2.34 17.35
N THR A 2 22.03 1.94 17.58
CA THR A 2 21.35 0.87 16.87
C THR A 2 20.96 1.36 15.48
N ASP A 3 21.70 0.91 14.47
CA ASP A 3 21.26 0.90 13.07
C ASP A 3 20.17 -0.16 12.94
N THR A 4 18.90 0.25 12.86
CA THR A 4 17.77 -0.63 12.53
C THR A 4 16.71 0.13 11.72
N GLU A 5 17.13 1.14 10.95
CA GLU A 5 16.23 1.99 10.15
C GLU A 5 16.44 1.83 8.63
N SER A 6 17.31 0.91 8.18
CA SER A 6 17.62 0.72 6.75
C SER A 6 16.94 -0.46 6.05
N GLU A 7 16.07 -1.23 6.71
CA GLU A 7 15.37 -2.38 6.08
C GLU A 7 13.94 -2.05 5.60
N ARG A 8 13.56 -0.77 5.58
CA ARG A 8 12.31 -0.26 4.99
C ARG A 8 12.53 1.01 4.17
N ALA A 9 13.56 1.02 3.33
CA ALA A 9 13.76 2.13 2.40
C ALA A 9 12.62 2.11 1.36
N ILE A 10 11.65 3.01 1.49
CA ILE A 10 10.69 3.31 0.43
C ILE A 10 11.42 4.07 -0.69
N PRO A 11 11.02 3.92 -1.97
CA PRO A 11 11.69 4.63 -3.05
C PRO A 11 11.58 6.16 -2.89
N ASP A 12 12.56 6.91 -3.43
CA ASP A 12 12.71 8.35 -3.18
C ASP A 12 11.50 9.19 -3.60
N ASP A 13 10.74 8.76 -4.61
CA ASP A 13 9.53 9.46 -5.09
C ASP A 13 8.27 9.11 -4.29
N TRP A 14 8.39 8.26 -3.26
CA TRP A 14 7.29 7.79 -2.43
C TRP A 14 7.41 8.28 -0.99
N ALA A 15 6.29 8.70 -0.40
CA ALA A 15 6.20 9.14 0.98
C ALA A 15 5.16 8.34 1.77
N GLU A 16 5.53 7.81 2.94
CA GLU A 16 4.57 7.25 3.89
C GLU A 16 3.82 8.39 4.60
N VAL A 17 2.50 8.40 4.47
CA VAL A 17 1.62 9.31 5.19
C VAL A 17 1.33 8.71 6.56
N GLU A 18 1.96 9.26 7.59
CA GLU A 18 1.67 8.88 8.97
C GLU A 18 0.26 9.35 9.37
N ARG A 19 -0.64 8.39 9.66
CA ARG A 19 -2.03 8.63 10.09
C ARG A 19 -2.86 9.43 9.08
N PRO A 20 -3.23 8.83 7.93
CA PRO A 20 -4.12 9.48 6.97
C PRO A 20 -5.50 9.72 7.59
N ASP A 21 -5.83 10.97 7.94
CA ASP A 21 -7.10 11.35 8.59
C ASP A 21 -8.33 10.84 7.81
N SER A 22 -8.25 10.87 6.46
CA SER A 22 -9.27 10.40 5.52
C SER A 22 -9.59 8.89 5.62
N ILE A 23 -8.67 8.09 6.19
CA ILE A 23 -8.79 6.63 6.33
C ILE A 23 -9.07 6.23 7.79
N VAL A 24 -8.59 7.02 8.75
CA VAL A 24 -8.58 6.71 10.20
C VAL A 24 -9.97 6.83 10.85
N GLU A 25 -10.85 7.70 10.34
CA GLU A 25 -11.97 8.16 11.16
C GLU A 25 -13.17 7.21 11.32
N LYS A 26 -13.26 6.07 10.61
CA LYS A 26 -14.53 5.32 10.64
C LYS A 26 -14.57 3.94 11.28
N TYR A 27 -13.56 3.05 11.20
CA TYR A 27 -13.84 1.64 11.58
C TYR A 27 -12.74 0.74 12.18
N ASP A 28 -11.47 1.15 12.36
CA ASP A 28 -10.49 0.24 12.96
C ASP A 28 -9.33 0.95 13.70
N PRO A 29 -9.06 0.63 14.99
CA PRO A 29 -7.90 1.13 15.72
C PRO A 29 -6.56 0.58 15.19
N ARG A 30 -6.58 -0.40 14.27
CA ARG A 30 -5.37 -0.86 13.57
C ARG A 30 -4.90 0.25 12.63
N ALA A 31 -3.73 0.84 12.96
CA ALA A 31 -3.14 1.95 12.23
C ALA A 31 -3.00 1.62 10.73
N PRO A 32 -3.79 2.27 9.85
CA PRO A 32 -3.63 2.13 8.42
C PRO A 32 -2.30 2.73 7.97
N ALA A 33 -1.76 2.24 6.86
CA ALA A 33 -0.65 2.87 6.16
C ALA A 33 -1.11 3.34 4.79
N LEU A 34 -0.62 4.50 4.37
CA LEU A 34 -0.82 5.07 3.05
C LEU A 34 0.54 5.54 2.55
N PHE A 35 0.86 5.19 1.31
CA PHE A 35 2.05 5.64 0.60
C PHE A 35 1.60 6.41 -0.62
N GLU A 36 2.15 7.59 -0.83
CA GLU A 36 1.80 8.48 -1.94
C GLU A 36 3.01 8.70 -2.84
N TYR A 37 2.75 8.90 -4.13
CA TYR A 37 3.77 9.30 -5.07
C TYR A 37 3.83 10.83 -5.15
N ASP A 38 4.98 11.44 -4.90
CA ASP A 38 5.10 12.89 -4.65
C ASP A 38 4.53 13.79 -5.77
N ASP A 39 4.76 13.41 -7.04
CA ASP A 39 4.38 14.23 -8.21
C ASP A 39 3.11 13.73 -8.93
N ARG A 40 2.37 12.77 -8.35
CA ARG A 40 1.18 12.18 -8.97
C ARG A 40 0.09 11.93 -7.94
N ASP A 41 -1.16 12.14 -8.35
CA ASP A 41 -2.34 11.79 -7.55
C ASP A 41 -2.58 10.26 -7.56
N ILE A 42 -1.61 9.50 -7.04
CA ILE A 42 -1.71 8.07 -6.80
C ILE A 42 -1.10 7.67 -5.47
N GLY A 43 -1.55 6.52 -4.96
CA GLY A 43 -0.95 5.91 -3.79
C GLY A 43 -1.28 4.43 -3.64
N VAL A 44 -0.71 3.81 -2.61
CA VAL A 44 -1.10 2.48 -2.14
C VAL A 44 -1.39 2.51 -0.65
N HIS A 45 -2.39 1.73 -0.23
CA HIS A 45 -2.83 1.71 1.16
C HIS A 45 -2.91 0.30 1.70
N ILE A 46 -2.56 0.15 2.97
CA ILE A 46 -2.64 -1.10 3.73
C ILE A 46 -3.69 -0.94 4.82
N LEU A 47 -4.77 -1.72 4.72
CA LEU A 47 -5.88 -1.72 5.66
C LEU A 47 -6.17 -3.13 6.18
N PRO A 48 -6.81 -3.28 7.35
CA PRO A 48 -7.46 -4.52 7.71
C PRO A 48 -8.42 -5.00 6.60
N ALA A 49 -8.38 -6.30 6.28
CA ALA A 49 -9.29 -6.88 5.29
C ALA A 49 -10.73 -7.00 5.81
N GLU A 50 -10.88 -7.10 7.13
CA GLU A 50 -12.16 -7.23 7.81
C GLU A 50 -12.35 -6.12 8.86
N PRO A 51 -13.57 -5.60 9.02
CA PRO A 51 -13.89 -4.61 10.04
C PRO A 51 -13.66 -5.18 11.44
N ASN A 52 -13.43 -4.30 12.43
CA ASN A 52 -13.21 -4.72 13.81
C ASN A 52 -14.50 -5.27 14.47
N VAL A 53 -14.83 -6.53 14.19
CA VAL A 53 -15.94 -7.29 14.78
C VAL A 53 -15.42 -8.56 15.45
N ALA A 54 -16.17 -9.11 16.41
CA ALA A 54 -15.72 -10.20 17.29
C ALA A 54 -15.28 -11.51 16.59
N HIS A 55 -15.59 -11.67 15.29
CA HIS A 55 -15.22 -12.83 14.48
C HIS A 55 -14.35 -12.48 13.27
N ALA A 56 -13.85 -11.24 13.19
CA ALA A 56 -12.98 -10.83 12.10
C ALA A 56 -11.64 -11.53 12.17
N ASP A 57 -11.12 -11.98 11.02
CA ASP A 57 -9.74 -12.43 10.96
C ASP A 57 -8.80 -11.23 11.07
N THR A 58 -8.24 -11.06 12.27
CA THR A 58 -7.37 -9.93 12.58
C THR A 58 -6.01 -9.99 11.88
N HIS A 59 -5.67 -11.14 11.28
CA HIS A 59 -4.40 -11.36 10.61
C HIS A 59 -4.47 -11.05 9.12
N ARG A 60 -5.65 -10.75 8.56
CA ARG A 60 -5.79 -10.43 7.14
C ARG A 60 -5.69 -8.95 6.87
N TRP A 61 -4.80 -8.59 5.96
CA TRP A 61 -4.53 -7.23 5.52
C TRP A 61 -4.76 -7.12 4.03
N ARG A 62 -5.39 -6.03 3.61
CA ARG A 62 -5.68 -5.70 2.22
C ARG A 62 -4.72 -4.61 1.77
N LEU A 63 -4.03 -4.87 0.66
CA LEU A 63 -3.34 -3.86 -0.12
C LEU A 63 -4.29 -3.35 -1.20
N GLY A 64 -4.40 -2.04 -1.34
CA GLY A 64 -5.17 -1.41 -2.41
C GLY A 64 -4.38 -0.30 -3.09
N PHE A 65 -4.76 -0.03 -4.33
CA PHE A 65 -4.33 1.11 -5.11
C PHE A 65 -5.31 2.26 -4.89
N VAL A 66 -4.78 3.47 -4.87
CA VAL A 66 -5.53 4.70 -4.70
C VAL A 66 -5.25 5.62 -5.87
N ARG A 67 -6.31 6.20 -6.44
CA ARG A 67 -6.23 7.41 -7.26
C ARG A 67 -6.66 8.61 -6.42
N GLY A 68 -5.93 9.70 -6.55
CA GLY A 68 -6.01 10.84 -5.67
C GLY A 68 -4.85 10.87 -4.66
N ASN A 69 -4.97 11.80 -3.72
CA ASN A 69 -4.04 12.00 -2.62
C ASN A 69 -4.81 12.00 -1.30
N ARG A 70 -4.10 12.18 -0.18
CA ARG A 70 -4.61 12.13 1.19
C ARG A 70 -5.75 13.11 1.42
N ASP A 71 -5.72 14.25 0.73
CA ASP A 71 -6.66 15.34 0.86
C ASP A 71 -7.87 15.16 -0.07
N ASN A 72 -7.73 14.37 -1.14
CA ASN A 72 -8.79 14.05 -2.09
C ASN A 72 -8.64 12.63 -2.68
N LEU A 73 -9.11 11.63 -1.94
CA LEU A 73 -9.18 10.24 -2.40
C LEU A 73 -10.35 10.10 -3.40
N GLU A 74 -10.05 9.91 -4.67
CA GLU A 74 -11.06 9.81 -5.74
C GLU A 74 -11.59 8.39 -5.89
N GLU A 75 -10.68 7.41 -5.90
CA GLU A 75 -11.00 6.00 -6.14
C GLU A 75 -10.01 5.10 -5.39
N ALA A 76 -10.50 3.97 -4.86
CA ALA A 76 -9.66 2.94 -4.25
C ALA A 76 -10.02 1.57 -4.82
N GLU A 77 -9.03 0.85 -5.32
CA GLU A 77 -9.18 -0.46 -5.93
C GLU A 77 -8.38 -1.52 -5.15
N PRO A 78 -8.98 -2.65 -4.76
CA PRO A 78 -8.25 -3.72 -4.08
C PRO A 78 -7.24 -4.39 -5.03
N ILE A 79 -6.00 -4.55 -4.59
CA ILE A 79 -4.96 -5.28 -5.32
C ILE A 79 -4.99 -6.75 -4.89
N LEU A 80 -4.85 -7.00 -3.59
CA LEU A 80 -4.70 -8.33 -2.97
C LEU A 80 -5.01 -8.31 -1.47
N VAL A 81 -5.22 -9.50 -0.89
CA VAL A 81 -5.43 -9.70 0.55
C VAL A 81 -4.49 -10.80 1.05
N VAL A 82 -3.71 -10.49 2.09
CA VAL A 82 -2.64 -11.35 2.61
C VAL A 82 -2.78 -11.57 4.10
N HIS A 83 -2.21 -12.69 4.57
CA HIS A 83 -2.03 -12.91 6.00
C HIS A 83 -0.74 -12.25 6.47
N GLY A 84 -0.80 -11.54 7.59
CA GLY A 84 0.34 -10.83 8.18
C GLY A 84 0.48 -9.41 7.65
N ARG A 85 0.74 -8.47 8.59
CA ARG A 85 0.96 -7.06 8.26
C ARG A 85 2.25 -6.90 7.45
N GLU A 86 3.30 -7.63 7.81
CA GLU A 86 4.61 -7.56 7.15
C GLU A 86 4.55 -7.98 5.68
N ASN A 87 3.78 -9.03 5.35
CA ASN A 87 3.54 -9.42 3.97
C ASN A 87 2.82 -8.33 3.16
N ALA A 88 1.91 -7.58 3.79
CA ALA A 88 1.27 -6.44 3.13
C ALA A 88 2.24 -5.28 2.89
N TYR A 89 3.17 -5.03 3.82
CA TYR A 89 4.25 -4.03 3.61
C TYR A 89 5.21 -4.48 2.52
N HIS A 90 5.59 -5.75 2.49
CA HIS A 90 6.44 -6.30 1.44
C HIS A 90 5.79 -6.13 0.06
N ALA A 91 4.51 -6.52 -0.07
CA ALA A 91 3.76 -6.35 -1.33
C ALA A 91 3.62 -4.87 -1.74
N ALA A 92 3.41 -3.96 -0.78
CA ALA A 92 3.37 -2.52 -1.05
C ALA A 92 4.72 -2.00 -1.55
N HIS A 93 5.82 -2.48 -0.96
CA HIS A 93 7.17 -2.11 -1.35
C HIS A 93 7.50 -2.56 -2.78
N VAL A 94 7.20 -3.83 -3.11
CA VAL A 94 7.33 -4.35 -4.47
C VAL A 94 6.47 -3.59 -5.48
N PHE A 95 5.26 -3.16 -5.08
CA PHE A 95 4.45 -2.29 -5.93
C PHE A 95 5.18 -0.99 -6.25
N MET A 96 5.71 -0.30 -5.24
CA MET A 96 6.38 1.00 -5.41
C MET A 96 7.63 0.87 -6.28
N GLU A 97 8.46 -0.15 -6.04
CA GLU A 97 9.64 -0.44 -6.87
C GLU A 97 9.26 -0.72 -8.33
N ALA A 98 8.31 -1.63 -8.57
CA ALA A 98 7.86 -1.96 -9.91
C ALA A 98 7.18 -0.75 -10.60
N TYR A 99 6.55 0.13 -9.84
CA TYR A 99 6.00 1.35 -10.40
C TYR A 99 7.10 2.28 -10.92
N ASP A 100 8.21 2.42 -10.19
CA ASP A 100 9.33 3.32 -10.49
C ASP A 100 10.24 2.77 -11.60
N GLU A 101 10.48 1.46 -11.63
CA GLU A 101 11.34 0.81 -12.61
C GLU A 101 10.78 0.85 -14.05
N TYR A 102 9.45 0.89 -14.18
CA TYR A 102 8.80 0.89 -15.48
C TYR A 102 8.62 2.31 -16.02
N ASP A 103 9.47 2.70 -16.98
CA ASP A 103 9.41 3.99 -17.68
C ASP A 103 8.47 3.97 -18.92
N GLU A 104 7.51 3.05 -18.97
CA GLU A 104 6.56 3.01 -20.09
C GLU A 104 5.68 4.27 -20.13
N HIS A 105 5.44 4.77 -21.35
CA HIS A 105 4.77 6.05 -21.60
C HIS A 105 3.30 6.14 -21.12
N SER A 106 2.68 5.04 -20.67
CA SER A 106 1.34 5.05 -20.11
C SER A 106 1.38 4.78 -18.60
N HIS A 107 0.88 5.74 -17.82
CA HIS A 107 0.68 5.62 -16.39
C HIS A 107 -0.12 4.37 -16.01
N ASP A 108 -1.19 4.08 -16.75
CA ASP A 108 -2.04 2.91 -16.48
C ASP A 108 -1.29 1.60 -16.69
N ALA A 109 -0.35 1.54 -17.64
CA ALA A 109 0.47 0.34 -17.85
C ALA A 109 1.42 0.10 -16.67
N ARG A 110 2.06 1.16 -16.16
CA ARG A 110 2.90 1.09 -14.95
C ARG A 110 2.12 0.58 -13.75
N VAL A 111 0.91 1.10 -13.55
CA VAL A 111 0.04 0.66 -12.44
C VAL A 111 -0.29 -0.83 -12.56
N GLU A 112 -0.72 -1.30 -13.73
CA GLU A 112 -1.09 -2.71 -13.91
C GLU A 112 0.10 -3.66 -13.73
N ILE A 113 1.29 -3.26 -14.17
CA ILE A 113 2.53 -4.01 -13.95
C ILE A 113 2.89 -4.06 -12.46
N ALA A 114 2.83 -2.92 -11.78
CA ALA A 114 3.09 -2.84 -10.34
C ALA A 114 2.10 -3.68 -9.52
N LYS A 115 0.81 -3.69 -9.91
CA LYS A 115 -0.21 -4.57 -9.31
C LYS A 115 0.12 -6.05 -9.51
N ALA A 116 0.65 -6.42 -10.68
CA ALA A 116 1.04 -7.81 -10.96
C ALA A 116 2.25 -8.22 -10.11
N ALA A 117 3.30 -7.40 -10.08
CA ALA A 117 4.50 -7.65 -9.28
C ALA A 117 4.17 -7.84 -7.79
N ALA A 118 3.29 -6.98 -7.24
CA ALA A 118 2.86 -7.08 -5.85
C ALA A 118 2.11 -8.39 -5.52
N ARG A 119 1.38 -8.95 -6.50
CA ARG A 119 0.69 -10.25 -6.35
C ARG A 119 1.69 -11.40 -6.38
N ASP A 120 2.57 -11.39 -7.36
CA ASP A 120 3.57 -12.44 -7.55
C ASP A 120 4.50 -12.57 -6.32
N ALA A 121 4.90 -11.44 -5.72
CA ALA A 121 5.78 -11.41 -4.54
C ALA A 121 5.22 -12.14 -3.30
N VAL A 122 3.90 -12.27 -3.19
CA VAL A 122 3.27 -12.95 -2.04
C VAL A 122 2.89 -14.40 -2.35
N ASP A 123 2.72 -14.74 -3.62
CA ASP A 123 2.49 -16.14 -4.03
C ASP A 123 3.77 -16.99 -3.91
N GLU A 124 4.95 -16.36 -3.86
CA GLU A 124 6.26 -17.02 -3.68
C GLU A 124 6.72 -17.15 -2.21
N ALA A 125 5.98 -16.59 -1.24
CA ALA A 125 6.33 -16.50 0.18
C ALA A 125 5.67 -17.58 1.06
#